data_AF-A0A6N2S8I3-F1
#
_entry.id   AF-A0A6N2S8I3-F1
#
_cell.length_a   1.000
_cell.length_b   1.000
_cell.length_c   1.000
_cell.angle_alpha   90.00
_cell.angle_beta   90.00
_cell.angle_gamma   90.00
#
_symmetry.space_group_name_H-M   'P 1'
#
loop_
_entity.id
_entity.type
_entity.pdbx_description
1 polymer ?
#
loop_
_entity_poly.entity_id
_entity_poly.type
_entity_poly.pdbx_seq_one_letter_code
_entity_poly.pdbx_strand_id
1 'polypeptide(L)'
;MKPETYTNALHIGRKIERVRRLRGMTQTDLGDLLGITKQAVSKMEQTEKLDDERVKQVAEALGVTEEGLKKFTEETVLYYTNNFYENSNATATNIGIISNLENINHFSMDQAVKLFEELLKIERDKYDKEKEESAK
;
A
#
# COMPACT_ATOMS: atom_id res chain seq x y z
N MET A 1 -23.72 2.42 20.14
CA MET A 1 -23.12 3.53 19.38
C MET A 1 -23.42 3.27 17.91
N LYS A 2 -24.30 4.06 17.28
CA LYS A 2 -24.65 3.84 15.86
C LYS A 2 -23.44 4.24 15.00
N PRO A 3 -23.06 3.49 13.96
CA PRO A 3 -22.07 3.99 13.02
C PRO A 3 -22.67 5.23 12.37
N GLU A 4 -22.04 6.38 12.58
CA GLU A 4 -22.30 7.61 11.84
C GLU A 4 -22.21 7.23 10.36
N THR A 5 -23.35 7.18 9.67
CA THR A 5 -23.40 6.99 8.22
C THR A 5 -22.85 8.26 7.61
N TYR A 6 -21.52 8.30 7.48
CA TYR A 6 -20.85 9.47 6.98
C TYR A 6 -21.37 9.80 5.59
N THR A 7 -21.73 11.06 5.40
CA THR A 7 -21.88 11.74 4.12
C THR A 7 -20.55 11.82 3.33
N ASN A 8 -19.63 10.85 3.54
CA ASN A 8 -18.27 10.75 3.02
C ASN A 8 -18.20 10.59 1.50
N ALA A 9 -19.28 10.16 0.85
CA ALA A 9 -19.26 9.90 -0.60
C ALA A 9 -19.03 11.19 -1.41
N LEU A 10 -19.54 12.34 -0.94
CA LEU A 10 -19.47 13.62 -1.66
C LEU A 10 -18.32 14.54 -1.20
N HIS A 11 -17.79 14.36 0.00
CA HIS A 11 -16.84 15.32 0.58
C HIS A 11 -15.39 15.03 0.17
N ILE A 12 -14.86 15.76 -0.82
CA ILE A 12 -13.51 15.53 -1.36
C ILE A 12 -12.39 15.80 -0.33
N GLY A 13 -12.54 16.83 0.52
CA GLY A 13 -11.57 17.13 1.57
C GLY A 13 -11.34 15.98 2.56
N ARG A 14 -12.39 15.23 2.93
CA ARG A 14 -12.29 14.04 3.80
C ARG A 14 -11.56 12.89 3.12
N LYS A 15 -11.77 12.71 1.81
CA LYS A 15 -11.04 11.72 1.02
C LYS A 15 -9.55 12.07 0.96
N ILE A 16 -9.21 13.34 0.72
CA ILE A 16 -7.83 13.85 0.78
C ILE A 16 -7.21 13.56 2.16
N GLU A 17 -7.91 13.88 3.25
CA GLU A 17 -7.43 13.63 4.62
C GLU A 17 -7.12 12.13 4.85
N ARG A 18 -7.99 11.23 4.36
CA ARG A 18 -7.81 9.77 4.52
C ARG A 18 -6.66 9.24 3.68
N VAL A 19 -6.59 9.62 2.41
CA VAL A 19 -5.49 9.21 1.53
C VAL A 19 -4.15 9.72 2.07
N ARG A 20 -4.09 10.98 2.53
CA ARG A 20 -2.88 11.55 3.16
C ARG A 20 -2.43 10.73 4.37
N ARG A 21 -3.36 10.39 5.28
CA ARG A 21 -3.05 9.57 6.46
C ARG A 21 -2.58 8.17 6.08
N LEU A 22 -3.19 7.54 5.07
CA LEU A 22 -2.75 6.24 4.54
C LEU A 22 -1.35 6.29 3.93
N ARG A 23 -0.97 7.43 3.36
CA ARG A 23 0.41 7.69 2.89
C ARG A 23 1.40 8.01 4.01
N GLY A 24 0.96 8.06 5.27
CA GLY A 24 1.81 8.39 6.42
C GLY A 24 2.26 9.86 6.46
N MET A 25 1.62 10.74 5.69
CA MET A 25 1.99 12.16 5.57
C MET A 25 1.28 13.02 6.61
N THR A 26 1.98 13.99 7.20
CA THR A 26 1.39 15.05 8.00
C THR A 26 0.78 16.14 7.11
N GLN A 27 -0.05 17.02 7.68
CA GLN A 27 -0.56 18.20 6.96
C GLN A 27 0.57 19.15 6.54
N THR A 28 1.67 19.17 7.28
CA THR A 28 2.85 19.96 6.93
C THR A 28 3.52 19.36 5.70
N ASP A 29 3.74 18.05 5.66
CA ASP A 29 4.39 17.36 4.53
C ASP A 29 3.61 17.57 3.23
N LEU A 30 2.27 17.44 3.28
CA LEU A 30 1.44 17.72 2.10
C LEU A 30 1.46 19.21 1.72
N GLY A 31 1.55 20.10 2.72
CA GLY A 31 1.67 21.54 2.50
C GLY A 31 2.96 21.89 1.78
N ASP A 32 4.08 21.31 2.21
CA ASP A 32 5.40 21.51 1.62
C ASP A 32 5.43 21.04 0.15
N LEU A 33 4.79 19.90 -0.16
CA LEU A 33 4.65 19.39 -1.54
C LEU A 33 3.79 20.29 -2.42
N LEU A 34 2.75 20.90 -1.86
CA LEU A 34 1.83 21.79 -2.58
C LEU A 34 2.27 23.26 -2.57
N GLY A 35 3.35 23.59 -1.87
CA GLY A 35 3.80 24.99 -1.67
C GLY A 35 2.80 25.84 -0.87
N ILE A 36 2.01 25.23 0.02
CA ILE A 36 1.00 25.92 0.85
C ILE A 36 1.21 25.62 2.33
N THR A 37 0.62 26.44 3.20
CA THR A 37 0.78 26.25 4.66
C THR A 37 -0.02 25.05 5.18
N LYS A 38 0.43 24.48 6.31
CA LYS A 38 -0.32 23.45 7.06
C LYS A 38 -1.78 23.87 7.32
N GLN A 39 -2.02 25.14 7.65
CA GLN A 39 -3.36 25.68 7.89
C GLN A 39 -4.20 25.68 6.61
N ALA A 40 -3.60 25.99 5.45
CA ALA A 40 -4.28 25.90 4.17
C ALA A 40 -4.67 24.45 3.83
N VAL A 41 -3.79 23.48 4.11
CA VAL A 41 -4.12 22.05 3.98
C VAL A 41 -5.28 21.66 4.90
N SER A 42 -5.25 22.08 6.17
CA SER A 42 -6.33 21.78 7.10
C SER A 42 -7.67 22.36 6.65
N LYS A 43 -7.68 23.56 6.07
CA LYS A 43 -8.90 24.18 5.53
C LYS A 43 -9.38 23.45 4.27
N MET A 44 -8.46 23.03 3.41
CA MET A 44 -8.75 22.24 2.22
C MET A 44 -9.41 20.90 2.59
N GLU A 45 -8.90 20.19 3.60
CA GLU A 45 -9.48 18.92 4.08
C GLU A 45 -10.89 19.08 4.67
N GLN A 46 -11.24 20.26 5.17
CA GLN A 46 -12.57 20.60 5.67
C GLN A 46 -13.54 21.06 4.57
N THR A 47 -13.07 21.20 3.32
CA THR A 47 -13.89 21.69 2.22
C THR A 47 -14.58 20.54 1.49
N GLU A 48 -15.90 20.63 1.33
CA GLU A 48 -16.72 19.58 0.73
C GLU A 48 -16.43 19.39 -0.77
N LYS A 49 -16.19 20.49 -1.49
CA LYS A 49 -15.92 20.52 -2.93
C LYS A 49 -14.67 21.35 -3.24
N LEU A 50 -13.82 20.80 -4.09
CA LEU A 50 -12.66 21.48 -4.67
C LEU A 50 -12.84 21.52 -6.19
N ASP A 51 -12.21 22.49 -6.83
CA ASP A 51 -12.08 22.51 -8.28
C ASP A 51 -11.20 21.36 -8.78
N ASP A 52 -11.47 20.89 -9.99
CA ASP A 52 -10.81 19.71 -10.55
C ASP A 52 -9.30 19.90 -10.71
N GLU A 53 -8.84 21.11 -11.00
CA GLU A 53 -7.42 21.43 -11.13
C GLU A 53 -6.69 21.28 -9.80
N ARG A 54 -7.26 21.79 -8.70
CA ARG A 54 -6.73 21.56 -7.35
C ARG A 54 -6.78 20.09 -6.95
N VAL A 55 -7.86 19.37 -7.26
CA VAL A 55 -7.94 17.92 -6.97
C VAL A 55 -6.82 17.17 -7.68
N LYS A 56 -6.53 17.52 -8.93
CA LYS A 56 -5.43 16.94 -9.70
C LYS A 56 -4.06 17.22 -9.07
N GLN A 57 -3.78 18.47 -8.69
CA GLN A 57 -2.54 18.84 -8.00
C GLN A 57 -2.36 18.06 -6.69
N VAL A 58 -3.43 17.93 -5.90
CA VAL A 58 -3.40 17.17 -4.64
C VAL A 58 -3.19 15.67 -4.90
N ALA A 59 -3.83 15.12 -5.93
CA ALA A 59 -3.65 13.71 -6.31
C ALA A 59 -2.19 13.42 -6.69
N GLU A 60 -1.57 14.31 -7.46
CA GLU A 60 -0.16 14.22 -7.85
C GLU A 60 0.77 14.30 -6.63
N ALA A 61 0.54 15.27 -5.72
CA ALA A 61 1.31 15.39 -4.49
C ALA A 61 1.17 14.15 -3.58
N LEU A 62 -0.01 13.52 -3.56
CA LEU A 62 -0.27 12.27 -2.83
C LEU A 62 0.18 11.01 -3.57
N GLY A 63 0.70 11.15 -4.80
CA GLY A 63 1.13 10.05 -5.66
C GLY A 63 0.00 9.09 -6.07
N VAL A 64 -1.24 9.57 -6.18
CA VAL A 64 -2.42 8.80 -6.59
C VAL A 64 -3.01 9.35 -7.89
N THR A 65 -3.89 8.59 -8.54
CA THR A 65 -4.65 9.09 -9.68
C THR A 65 -5.78 10.01 -9.21
N GLU A 66 -6.11 11.02 -10.01
CA GLU A 66 -7.23 11.93 -9.74
C GLU A 66 -8.55 11.16 -9.60
N GLU A 67 -8.80 10.22 -10.51
CA GLU A 67 -9.97 9.34 -10.43
C GLU A 67 -9.99 8.50 -9.16
N GLY A 68 -8.83 7.95 -8.77
CA GLY A 68 -8.69 7.15 -7.56
C GLY A 68 -9.02 7.96 -6.31
N LEU A 69 -8.55 9.21 -6.24
CA LEU A 69 -8.85 10.13 -5.14
C LEU A 69 -10.35 10.50 -5.11
N LYS A 70 -10.97 10.75 -6.27
CA LYS A 70 -12.41 11.07 -6.37
C LYS A 70 -13.30 9.88 -6.01
N LYS A 71 -12.92 8.67 -6.43
CA LYS A 71 -13.66 7.40 -6.18
C LYS A 71 -13.29 6.74 -4.85
N PHE A 72 -12.35 7.31 -4.10
CA PHE A 72 -11.88 6.76 -2.83
C PHE A 72 -13.04 6.53 -1.86
N THR A 73 -13.10 5.32 -1.32
CA THR A 73 -13.91 4.94 -0.16
C THR A 73 -13.10 4.01 0.74
N GLU A 74 -13.34 4.05 2.05
CA GLU A 74 -12.65 3.17 3.01
C GLU A 74 -12.97 1.69 2.74
N GLU A 75 -14.20 1.39 2.30
CA GLU A 75 -14.63 0.04 1.90
C GLU A 75 -13.84 -0.51 0.72
N THR A 76 -13.55 0.33 -0.28
CA THR A 76 -12.71 -0.04 -1.43
C THR A 76 -11.29 -0.39 -0.98
N VAL A 77 -10.72 0.36 -0.04
CA VAL A 77 -9.39 0.04 0.50
C VAL A 77 -9.40 -1.27 1.28
N LEU A 78 -10.40 -1.49 2.14
CA LEU A 78 -10.52 -2.73 2.91
C LEU A 78 -10.71 -3.96 2.00
N TYR A 79 -11.54 -3.83 0.97
CA TYR A 79 -11.73 -4.88 -0.03
C TYR A 79 -10.41 -5.24 -0.72
N TYR A 80 -9.65 -4.25 -1.22
CA TYR A 80 -8.37 -4.52 -1.87
C TYR A 80 -7.31 -5.06 -0.89
N THR A 81 -7.28 -4.57 0.34
CA THR A 81 -6.35 -5.06 1.37
C THR A 81 -6.59 -6.54 1.69
N ASN A 82 -7.86 -6.94 1.81
CA ASN A 82 -8.23 -8.33 2.08
C ASN A 82 -7.97 -9.24 0.86
N ASN A 83 -8.23 -8.74 -0.35
CA ASN A 83 -8.01 -9.51 -1.59
C ASN A 83 -6.54 -9.53 -2.05
N PHE A 84 -5.68 -8.64 -1.54
CA PHE A 84 -4.25 -8.62 -1.83
C PHE A 84 -3.53 -9.89 -1.33
N TYR A 85 -4.01 -10.47 -0.23
CA TYR A 85 -3.44 -11.71 0.33
C TYR A 85 -3.93 -12.98 -0.36
N GLU A 86 -5.10 -12.95 -1.01
CA GLU A 86 -5.67 -14.14 -1.67
C GLU A 86 -5.42 -14.18 -3.19
N ASN A 87 -5.05 -13.07 -3.84
CA ASN A 87 -4.77 -13.04 -5.27
C ASN A 87 -3.52 -12.22 -5.60
N SER A 88 -2.37 -12.89 -5.57
CA SER A 88 -1.04 -12.38 -5.98
C SER A 88 -0.94 -11.95 -7.46
N ASN A 89 -2.06 -11.90 -8.19
CA ASN A 89 -2.18 -11.50 -9.60
C ASN A 89 -3.19 -10.36 -9.82
N ALA A 90 -3.68 -9.71 -8.76
CA ALA A 90 -4.55 -8.55 -8.92
C ALA A 90 -3.74 -7.33 -9.37
N THR A 91 -3.69 -7.11 -10.68
CA THR A 91 -3.25 -5.85 -11.29
C THR A 91 -3.96 -4.69 -10.59
N ALA A 92 -3.22 -3.96 -9.76
CA ALA A 92 -3.70 -2.87 -8.94
C ALA A 92 -3.98 -1.65 -9.83
N THR A 93 -5.20 -1.52 -10.35
CA THR A 93 -5.63 -0.31 -11.07
C THR A 93 -6.93 0.22 -10.50
N ASN A 94 -6.81 1.08 -9.48
CA ASN A 94 -7.69 2.23 -9.26
C ASN A 94 -7.11 3.25 -8.28
N ILE A 95 -6.14 2.85 -7.45
CA ILE A 95 -5.31 3.76 -6.68
C ILE A 95 -3.90 3.51 -7.21
N GLY A 96 -3.37 4.44 -8.03
CA GLY A 96 -2.03 4.32 -8.59
C GLY A 96 -1.01 4.04 -7.49
N ILE A 97 -0.57 2.79 -7.39
CA ILE A 97 0.65 2.44 -6.70
C ILE A 97 1.70 2.33 -7.80
N ILE A 98 2.56 3.35 -7.82
CA ILE A 98 3.99 3.33 -8.15
C ILE A 98 4.38 2.14 -9.03
N SER A 99 4.78 2.45 -10.26
CA SER A 99 5.34 1.57 -11.29
C SER A 99 6.68 0.90 -10.91
N ASN A 100 6.89 0.53 -9.65
CA ASN A 100 8.07 -0.18 -9.15
C ASN A 100 7.70 -1.12 -7.99
N LEU A 101 6.59 -1.85 -8.10
CA LEU A 101 6.29 -2.95 -7.16
C LEU A 101 6.97 -4.27 -7.57
N GLU A 102 8.13 -4.21 -8.24
CA GLU A 102 8.88 -5.41 -8.66
C GLU A 102 9.66 -6.06 -7.52
N ASN A 103 9.71 -5.47 -6.32
CA ASN A 103 10.59 -5.92 -5.24
C ASN A 103 9.94 -5.93 -3.85
N ILE A 104 8.70 -6.42 -3.72
CA ILE A 104 8.22 -6.88 -2.41
C ILE A 104 8.46 -8.38 -2.34
N ASN A 105 9.63 -8.78 -1.83
CA ASN A 105 10.00 -10.12 -1.33
C ASN A 105 9.14 -11.27 -1.88
N HIS A 106 9.13 -11.44 -3.21
CA HIS A 106 8.43 -12.55 -3.81
C HIS A 106 9.35 -13.77 -3.68
N PHE A 107 9.17 -14.54 -2.60
CA PHE A 107 9.84 -15.82 -2.44
C PHE A 107 9.22 -16.78 -3.45
N SER A 108 9.85 -16.92 -4.62
CA SER A 108 9.30 -17.73 -5.70
C SER A 108 9.30 -19.22 -5.30
N MET A 109 8.41 -20.00 -5.90
CA MET A 109 8.42 -21.46 -5.71
C MET A 109 9.78 -22.07 -6.07
N ASP A 110 10.46 -21.54 -7.08
CA ASP A 110 11.81 -21.99 -7.46
C ASP A 110 12.84 -21.67 -6.38
N GLN A 111 12.75 -20.51 -5.72
CA GLN A 111 13.61 -20.16 -4.58
C GLN A 111 13.32 -21.07 -3.38
N ALA A 112 12.05 -21.41 -3.15
CA ALA A 112 11.64 -22.35 -2.11
C ALA A 112 12.21 -23.75 -2.35
N VAL A 113 12.06 -24.27 -3.58
CA VAL A 113 12.58 -25.59 -3.97
C VAL A 113 14.09 -25.66 -3.80
N LYS A 114 14.84 -24.65 -4.29
CA LYS A 114 16.30 -24.60 -4.13
C LYS A 114 16.74 -24.60 -2.67
N LEU A 115 16.07 -23.81 -1.82
CA LEU A 115 16.36 -23.78 -0.39
C LEU A 115 16.14 -25.17 0.25
N PHE A 116 15.04 -25.84 -0.10
CA PHE A 116 14.77 -27.19 0.41
C PHE A 116 15.79 -28.22 -0.08
N GLU A 117 16.22 -28.14 -1.34
CA GLU A 117 17.27 -29.02 -1.87
C GLU A 117 18.60 -28.82 -1.13
N GLU A 118 19.01 -27.57 -0.86
CA GLU A 118 20.21 -27.27 -0.08
C GLU A 118 20.12 -27.78 1.36
N LEU A 119 18.98 -27.57 2.03
CA LEU A 119 18.76 -28.08 3.38
C LEU A 119 18.82 -29.61 3.43
N LEU A 120 18.18 -30.29 2.48
CA LEU A 120 18.24 -31.74 2.36
C LEU A 120 19.66 -32.26 2.09
N LYS A 121 20.46 -31.51 1.33
CA LYS A 121 21.87 -31.84 1.08
C LYS A 121 22.68 -31.72 2.37
N ILE A 122 22.54 -30.62 3.10
CA ILE A 122 23.22 -30.41 4.38
C ILE A 122 22.88 -31.53 5.37
N GLU A 123 21.63 -31.95 5.43
CA GLU A 123 21.19 -33.01 6.33
C GLU A 123 21.79 -34.38 5.97
N ARG A 124 21.87 -34.70 4.67
CA ARG A 124 22.54 -35.93 4.19
C ARG A 124 24.04 -35.91 4.50
N ASP A 125 24.71 -34.79 4.22
CA ASP A 125 26.16 -34.65 4.48
C ASP A 125 26.48 -34.80 5.98
N LYS A 126 25.59 -34.34 6.87
CA LYS A 126 25.73 -34.58 8.33
C LYS A 126 25.57 -36.06 8.67
N TYR A 127 24.52 -36.71 8.16
CA TYR A 127 24.27 -38.12 8.42
C TYR A 127 25.41 -39.03 7.95
N ASP A 128 25.98 -38.75 6.77
CA ASP A 128 27.09 -39.54 6.23
C ASP A 128 28.36 -39.36 7.07
N LYS A 129 28.66 -38.14 7.54
CA LYS A 129 29.77 -37.89 8.47
C LYS A 129 29.58 -38.62 9.81
N GLU A 130 28.39 -38.55 10.40
CA GLU A 130 28.07 -39.25 11.65
C GLU A 130 28.19 -40.78 11.50
N LYS A 131 27.84 -41.32 10.32
CA LYS A 131 28.00 -42.74 10.02
C LYS A 131 29.47 -43.15 9.86
N GLU A 132 30.29 -42.33 9.22
CA GLU A 132 31.74 -42.57 9.10
C GLU A 132 32.45 -42.48 10.46
N GLU A 133 32.02 -41.57 11.34
CA GLU A 133 32.52 -41.47 12.71
C GLU A 133 32.09 -42.65 13.59
N SER A 134 30.88 -43.17 13.39
CA SER A 134 30.34 -44.33 14.11
C SER A 134 30.91 -45.68 13.63
N ALA A 135 31.59 -45.70 12.48
CA ALA A 135 32.19 -46.89 11.89
C ALA A 135 33.71 -47.04 12.18
N LYS A 136 34.29 -46.11 12.95
CA LYS A 136 35.65 -46.18 13.52
C LYS A 136 35.61 -46.65 14.97
#